data_AF-A0A837HM98-F1
#
_entry.id   AF-A0A837HM98-F1
#
_cell.length_a   1.000
_cell.length_b   1.000
_cell.length_c   1.000
_cell.angle_alpha   90.00
_cell.angle_beta   90.00
_cell.angle_gamma   90.00
#
_symmetry.space_group_name_H-M   'P 1'
#
loop_
_entity.id
_entity.type
_entity.pdbx_description
1 polymer ?
#
loop_
_entity_poly.entity_id
_entity_poly.type
_entity_poly.pdbx_seq_one_letter_code
_entity_poly.pdbx_strand_id
1 'polypeptide(L)' 'MSYKRITVSLPDYLYEDMLALTPTRGVSGYVAEAVQKRVLQQKVKPEDAVTNFLALRAESPKKNIKQILNAIHKGRT' A
#
# COMPACT_ATOMS: atom_id res chain seq x y z
N MET A 1 -10.03 9.63 12.66
CA MET A 1 -9.17 8.43 12.76
C MET A 1 -8.65 8.31 14.18
N SER A 2 -8.70 7.11 14.77
CA SER A 2 -8.13 6.83 16.10
C SER A 2 -6.71 6.31 15.94
N TYR A 3 -5.74 6.92 16.62
CA TYR A 3 -4.33 6.53 16.55
C TYR A 3 -3.85 6.00 17.90
N LYS A 4 -2.97 5.00 17.87
CA LYS A 4 -2.26 4.49 19.05
C LYS A 4 -0.79 4.86 18.91
N ARG A 5 -0.20 5.45 19.96
CA ARG A 5 1.24 5.77 20.00
C ARG A 5 2.00 4.56 20.52
N ILE A 6 3.09 4.23 19.85
CA ILE A 6 3.98 3.13 20.21
C ILE A 6 5.39 3.74 20.27
N THR A 7 6.10 3.47 21.36
CA THR A 7 7.51 3.83 21.50
C THR A 7 8.34 2.57 21.25
N VAL A 8 9.34 2.68 20.37
CA VAL A 8 10.24 1.58 20.00
C VAL A 8 11.68 2.05 20.10
N SER A 9 12.56 1.15 20.50
CA SER A 9 14.01 1.36 20.46
C SER A 9 14.56 0.72 19.19
N LEU A 10 15.44 1.44 18.50
CA LEU A 10 16.12 0.97 17.30
C LEU A 10 17.63 1.11 17.50
N PRO A 11 18.45 0.24 16.88
CA PRO A 11 19.89 0.45 16.80
C PRO A 11 20.24 1.79 16.16
N ASP A 12 21.27 2.46 16.68
CA ASP A 12 21.65 3.81 16.25
C ASP A 12 21.96 3.89 14.76
N TYR A 13 22.68 2.90 14.21
CA TYR A 13 23.01 2.85 12.79
C TYR A 13 21.76 2.83 11.89
N LEU A 14 20.68 2.16 12.30
CA LEU A 14 19.43 2.15 11.53
C LEU A 14 18.72 3.50 11.59
N TYR A 15 18.82 4.20 12.72
CA TYR A 15 18.25 5.53 12.84
C TYR A 15 18.98 6.52 11.93
N GLU A 16 20.30 6.45 11.87
CA GLU A 16 21.14 7.25 10.97
C GLU A 16 20.81 6.97 9.49
N ASP A 17 20.69 5.70 9.11
CA ASP A 17 20.30 5.31 7.75
C ASP A 17 18.92 5.87 7.37
N MET A 18 17.95 5.85 8.30
CA MET A 18 16.62 6.41 8.06
C MET A 18 16.63 7.94 7.93
N LEU A 19 17.52 8.64 8.64
CA LEU A 19 17.70 10.08 8.48
C LEU A 19 18.23 10.43 7.10
N ALA A 20 19.07 9.58 6.49
CA ALA A 20 19.56 9.78 5.13
C ALA A 20 18.45 9.58 4.07
N LEU A 21 17.47 8.71 4.35
CA LEU A 21 16.40 8.33 3.41
C LEU A 21 15.14 9.19 3.51
N THR A 22 14.99 9.97 4.59
CA THR A 22 13.75 10.70 4.88
C THR A 22 13.99 12.19 5.06
N PRO A 23 13.03 13.06 4.66
CA PRO A 23 13.14 14.48 4.94
C PRO A 23 13.14 14.74 6.45
N THR A 24 13.68 15.88 6.88
CA THR A 24 13.77 16.28 8.28
C THR A 24 12.41 16.11 8.99
N ARG A 25 12.37 15.28 10.05
CA ARG A 25 11.16 14.87 10.83
C ARG A 25 10.27 13.78 10.20
N GLY A 26 10.73 13.08 9.15
CA GLY A 26 9.98 12.02 8.45
C GLY A 26 10.11 10.61 9.04
N VAL A 27 11.03 10.37 9.98
CA VAL A 27 11.36 9.01 10.46
C VAL A 27 10.16 8.27 11.06
N SER A 28 9.33 8.95 11.86
CA SER A 28 8.14 8.32 12.46
C SER A 28 7.10 7.90 11.42
N GLY A 29 6.92 8.71 10.37
CA GLY A 29 6.06 8.37 9.23
C GLY A 29 6.60 7.20 8.44
N TYR A 30 7.92 7.18 8.20
CA TYR A 30 8.60 6.10 7.51
C TYR A 30 8.46 4.76 8.24
N VAL A 31 8.67 4.74 9.57
CA VAL A 31 8.47 3.54 10.39
C VAL A 31 7.01 3.10 10.36
N ALA A 32 6.05 4.02 10.46
CA ALA A 32 4.63 3.70 10.40
C ALA A 32 4.24 3.07 9.05
N GLU A 33 4.75 3.59 7.94
CA GLU A 33 4.52 3.06 6.60
C GLU A 33 5.13 1.66 6.44
N ALA A 34 6.38 1.46 6.90
CA ALA A 34 7.05 0.16 6.85
C ALA A 34 6.26 -0.91 7.63
N VAL A 35 5.78 -0.56 8.82
CA VAL A 35 4.92 -1.44 9.63
C VAL A 35 3.61 -1.74 8.91
N GLN A 36 2.93 -0.73 8.36
CA GLN A 36 1.69 -0.93 7.61
C GLN A 36 1.90 -1.87 6.42
N LYS A 37 2.95 -1.66 5.63
CA LYS A 37 3.30 -2.50 4.49
C LYS A 37 3.55 -3.94 4.93
N ARG A 38 4.30 -4.14 6.02
CA ARG A 38 4.58 -5.48 6.56
C ARG A 38 3.32 -6.18 7.05
N VAL A 39 2.45 -5.47 7.77
CA VAL A 39 1.17 -6.01 8.25
C VAL A 39 0.25 -6.36 7.07
N LEU A 40 0.18 -5.51 6.05
CA LEU A 40 -0.60 -5.80 4.83
C LEU A 40 -0.06 -7.04 4.12
N GLN A 41 1.25 -7.15 3.92
CA GLN A 41 1.88 -8.35 3.35
C GLN A 41 1.57 -9.62 4.15
N GLN A 42 1.50 -9.53 5.48
CA GLN A 42 1.15 -10.67 6.33
C GLN A 42 -0.34 -11.01 6.33
N LYS A 43 -1.22 -10.02 6.14
CA LYS A 43 -2.67 -10.25 5.99
C LYS A 43 -2.99 -10.84 4.63
N VAL A 44 -2.28 -10.39 3.60
CA VAL A 44 -2.29 -10.99 2.27
C VAL A 44 -1.36 -12.21 2.28
N LYS A 45 -1.68 -13.21 3.12
CA LYS A 45 -1.04 -14.53 3.01
C LYS A 45 -1.31 -15.09 1.61
N PRO A 46 -0.39 -15.93 1.08
CA PRO A 46 -0.35 -16.38 -0.31
C PRO A 46 -1.41 -17.46 -0.59
N GLU A 47 -2.66 -17.21 -0.26
CA GLU A 47 -3.74 -17.94 -0.92
C GLU A 47 -3.91 -17.29 -2.29
N ASP A 48 -3.47 -18.03 -3.31
CA ASP A 48 -3.42 -17.73 -4.73
C ASP A 48 -3.79 -16.28 -5.10
N ALA A 49 -2.79 -15.45 -5.42
CA ALA A 49 -3.04 -14.11 -5.97
C ALA A 49 -4.01 -14.15 -7.16
N VAL A 50 -4.04 -15.27 -7.88
CA VAL A 50 -4.98 -15.58 -8.96
C VAL A 50 -6.41 -15.76 -8.43
N THR A 51 -6.66 -16.53 -7.37
CA THR A 51 -8.01 -16.72 -6.82
C THR A 51 -8.53 -15.43 -6.20
N ASN A 52 -7.68 -14.65 -5.52
CA ASN A 52 -8.05 -13.34 -5.01
C ASN A 52 -8.39 -12.34 -6.14
N PHE A 53 -7.62 -12.34 -7.22
CA PHE A 53 -7.92 -11.54 -8.41
C PHE A 53 -9.24 -11.98 -9.06
N LEU A 54 -9.50 -13.28 -9.15
CA LEU A 54 -10.75 -13.82 -9.69
C LEU A 54 -11.95 -13.51 -8.78
N ALA A 55 -11.77 -13.51 -7.46
CA ALA A 55 -12.81 -13.15 -6.50
C ALA A 55 -13.24 -11.68 -6.66
N LEU A 56 -12.29 -10.77 -6.90
CA LEU A 56 -12.58 -9.35 -7.17
C LEU A 56 -13.46 -9.14 -8.41
N ARG A 57 -13.50 -10.08 -9.37
CA ARG A 57 -14.41 -10.02 -10.51
C ARG A 57 -15.89 -10.03 -10.09
N ALA A 58 -16.22 -10.72 -8.99
CA ALA A 58 -17.59 -10.80 -8.49
C ALA A 58 -18.04 -9.48 -7.84
N GLU A 59 -17.11 -8.77 -7.19
CA GLU A 59 -17.36 -7.50 -6.50
C GLU A 59 -17.25 -6.29 -7.45
N SER A 60 -16.51 -6.44 -8.55
CA SER A 60 -16.28 -5.36 -9.51
C SER A 60 -17.50 -5.12 -10.40
N PRO A 61 -17.91 -3.85 -10.61
CA PRO A 61 -19.02 -3.53 -11.51
C PRO A 61 -18.64 -3.89 -12.95
N LYS A 62 -19.42 -4.78 -13.57
CA LYS A 62 -19.24 -5.15 -14.99
C LYS A 62 -19.33 -3.90 -15.86
N LYS A 63 -18.29 -3.63 -16.65
CA LYS A 63 -18.25 -2.53 -17.61
C LYS A 63 -18.65 -3.01 -18.99
N ASN A 64 -19.50 -2.25 -19.67
CA ASN A 64 -19.85 -2.51 -21.06
C ASN A 64 -18.73 -2.00 -21.99
N ILE A 65 -18.58 -2.61 -23.17
CA ILE A 65 -17.61 -2.26 -24.22
C ILE A 65 -17.61 -0.76 -24.50
N LYS A 66 -18.78 -0.12 -24.58
CA LYS A 66 -18.89 1.34 -24.77
C LYS A 66 -18.20 2.15 -23.66
N GLN A 67 -18.30 1.71 -22.40
CA GLN A 67 -17.67 2.38 -21.27
C GLN A 67 -16.15 2.20 -21.29
N ILE A 68 -15.68 1.03 -21.72
CA ILE A 68 -14.26 0.72 -21.88
C ILE A 68 -13.66 1.59 -22.99
N LEU A 69 -14.30 1.65 -24.16
CA LEU A 69 -13.87 2.47 -25.29
C LEU A 69 -13.82 3.97 -24.95
N ASN A 70 -14.84 4.47 -24.23
CA ASN A 70 -14.84 5.87 -23.80
C ASN A 70 -13.69 6.19 -22.83
N ALA A 71 -13.36 5.27 -21.91
CA ALA A 71 -12.23 5.45 -21.01
C ALA A 71 -10.89 5.44 -21.76
N ILE A 72 -10.73 4.55 -22.73
CA ILE A 72 -9.53 4.48 -23.59
C ILE A 72 -9.36 5.77 -24.40
N HIS A 73 -10.43 6.28 -25.01
CA HIS A 73 -10.38 7.54 -25.74
C HIS A 73 -10.00 8.72 -24.84
N LYS A 74 -10.56 8.78 -23.63
CA LYS A 74 -10.27 9.84 -22.66
C LYS A 74 -8.82 9.86 -22.18
N GLY A 75 -8.14 8.71 -22.14
CA GLY A 75 -6.72 8.63 -21.76
C GLY A 75 -5.74 8.86 -22.93
N ARG A 76 -6.25 8.93 -24.17
CA ARG A 76 -5.45 9.18 -25.39
C ARG A 76 -5.49 10.64 -25.86
N THR A 77 -6.43 11.42 -25.34
CA THR A 77 -6.51 12.88 -25.48
C THR A 77 -5.81 13.56 -24.32
#